data_AF-A0A935Z4X1-F1
#
_entry.id   AF-A0A935Z4X1-F1
#
_cell.length_a   1.000
_cell.length_b   1.000
_cell.length_c   1.000
_cell.angle_alpha   90.00
_cell.angle_beta   90.00
_cell.angle_gamma   90.00
#
_symmetry.space_group_name_H-M   'P 1'
#
loop_
_entity.id
_entity.type
_entity.pdbx_description
1 polymer ?
#
loop_
_entity_poly.entity_id
_entity_poly.type
_entity_poly.pdbx_seq_one_letter_code
_entity_poly.pdbx_strand_id
1 'polypeptide(L)'
;MPADALVLLRPKNPTLLEPYLDIDDDEGDDDDSDESDLPYAERLADGAFLVHTFQPFAVFQGDPDEGRVWLEAFAEVLDGAHDDPRGVFFFPDEPAIEADTYDEIVAEVEAARRGLWIPKALLTAAERAARNATLSRDLEEAKRMVAALTGTEMTHEDAERAVAMAKKLSSGAPALATPFGAAKLLEDVQKQLMGAMGLAAGPSEDTVVVLVKRKTELEVDEDEVVDAYLLEDGSVALETFVPLASRDDLAAELRGPRAAWIAEHEDPRGVPTFSSAHLESLEDVGQYEAVLEALGDEVTFLRVR
;
A
#
# COMPACT_ATOMS: atom_id res chain seq x y z
N MET A 1 2.20 11.24 -3.24
CA MET A 1 2.30 9.79 -3.50
C MET A 1 2.92 9.59 -4.88
N PRO A 2 3.74 8.55 -5.11
CA PRO A 2 4.21 8.22 -6.46
C PRO A 2 3.04 7.78 -7.34
N ALA A 3 3.00 8.19 -8.61
CA ALA A 3 1.99 7.75 -9.57
C ALA A 3 1.97 6.23 -9.73
N ASP A 4 0.78 5.65 -9.76
CA ASP A 4 0.59 4.28 -10.21
C ASP A 4 0.86 4.15 -11.71
N ALA A 5 1.16 2.94 -12.18
CA ALA A 5 1.32 2.70 -13.61
C ALA A 5 -0.01 2.30 -14.25
N LEU A 6 -0.25 2.88 -15.41
CA LEU A 6 -1.29 2.52 -16.35
C LEU A 6 -0.69 1.70 -17.50
N VAL A 7 -1.47 0.80 -18.06
CA VAL A 7 -1.07 -0.14 -19.11
C VAL A 7 -2.04 -0.09 -20.27
N LEU A 8 -1.53 0.01 -21.50
CA LEU A 8 -2.37 -0.05 -22.70
C LEU A 8 -2.36 -1.44 -23.34
N LEU A 9 -3.54 -2.03 -23.45
CA LEU A 9 -3.76 -3.27 -24.19
C LEU A 9 -4.59 -2.99 -25.44
N ARG A 10 -4.05 -3.32 -26.62
CA ARG A 10 -4.75 -3.22 -27.91
C ARG A 10 -5.10 -4.62 -28.44
N PRO A 11 -6.24 -5.19 -28.03
CA PRO A 11 -6.64 -6.51 -28.45
C PRO A 11 -7.12 -6.52 -29.89
N LYS A 12 -6.84 -7.60 -30.63
CA LYS A 12 -7.48 -7.82 -31.93
C LYS A 12 -8.97 -8.15 -31.80
N ASN A 13 -9.34 -8.68 -30.64
CA ASN A 13 -10.71 -8.98 -30.26
C ASN A 13 -10.89 -8.63 -28.77
N PRO A 14 -11.60 -7.54 -28.43
CA PRO A 14 -11.79 -7.09 -27.05
C PRO A 14 -12.33 -8.18 -26.11
N THR A 15 -13.19 -9.07 -26.60
CA THR A 15 -13.81 -10.14 -25.80
C THR A 15 -12.81 -11.17 -25.25
N LEU A 16 -11.54 -11.15 -25.69
CA LEU A 16 -10.49 -12.01 -25.14
C LEU A 16 -9.94 -11.48 -23.81
N LEU A 17 -10.04 -10.17 -23.56
CA LEU A 17 -9.53 -9.51 -22.37
C LEU A 17 -10.60 -9.32 -21.30
N GLU A 18 -11.87 -9.18 -21.69
CA GLU A 18 -13.00 -8.96 -20.77
C GLU A 18 -13.04 -9.94 -19.58
N PRO A 19 -12.71 -11.25 -19.71
CA PRO A 19 -12.70 -12.15 -18.54
C PRO A 19 -11.55 -11.92 -17.53
N TYR A 20 -10.57 -11.08 -17.88
CA TYR A 20 -9.37 -10.82 -17.10
C TYR A 20 -9.34 -9.40 -16.53
N LEU A 21 -10.37 -8.59 -16.78
CA LEU A 21 -10.44 -7.19 -16.41
C LEU A 21 -11.75 -6.90 -15.69
N ASP A 22 -11.69 -6.01 -14.71
CA ASP A 22 -12.88 -5.36 -14.16
C ASP A 22 -13.12 -4.08 -14.96
N ILE A 23 -14.14 -4.10 -15.83
CA ILE A 23 -14.37 -3.02 -16.80
C ILE A 23 -15.46 -2.11 -16.29
N ASP A 24 -15.14 -0.82 -16.22
CA ASP A 24 -16.10 0.24 -15.93
C ASP A 24 -17.00 0.49 -17.15
N ASP A 25 -17.96 -0.41 -17.38
CA ASP A 25 -18.98 -0.30 -18.43
C ASP A 25 -20.19 0.47 -17.85
N ASP A 26 -20.00 1.76 -17.56
CA ASP A 26 -20.98 2.61 -16.88
C ASP A 26 -22.20 2.95 -17.79
N GLU A 27 -23.14 1.99 -17.90
CA GLU A 27 -24.53 2.21 -18.33
C GLU A 27 -25.52 1.60 -17.31
N GLY A 28 -25.43 2.00 -16.04
CA GLY A 28 -26.61 2.09 -15.17
C GLY A 28 -26.53 1.42 -13.79
N ASP A 29 -26.91 2.23 -12.81
CA ASP A 29 -27.40 1.94 -11.46
C ASP A 29 -26.46 1.17 -10.50
N ASP A 30 -25.93 1.95 -9.55
CA ASP A 30 -25.71 1.63 -8.13
C ASP A 30 -26.35 0.30 -7.65
N ASP A 31 -25.58 -0.78 -7.51
CA ASP A 31 -25.59 -1.66 -6.32
C ASP A 31 -24.54 -2.78 -6.47
N ASP A 32 -23.91 -3.11 -5.34
CA ASP A 32 -23.00 -4.24 -5.11
C ASP A 32 -21.58 -4.11 -5.72
N SER A 33 -20.73 -3.36 -4.99
CA SER A 33 -19.28 -3.55 -5.00
C SER A 33 -18.93 -4.96 -4.51
N ASP A 34 -19.08 -5.97 -5.37
CA ASP A 34 -18.33 -7.20 -5.23
C ASP A 34 -16.87 -6.80 -5.48
N GLU A 35 -16.03 -6.80 -4.43
CA GLU A 35 -14.58 -6.63 -4.54
C GLU A 35 -14.04 -7.59 -5.60
N SER A 36 -13.83 -7.08 -6.82
CA SER A 36 -13.31 -7.87 -7.92
C SER A 36 -11.81 -8.06 -7.73
N ASP A 37 -11.35 -9.30 -7.70
CA ASP A 37 -9.92 -9.63 -7.69
C ASP A 37 -9.22 -9.30 -9.03
N LEU A 38 -9.94 -8.74 -10.02
CA LEU A 38 -9.45 -8.43 -11.35
C LEU A 38 -8.89 -6.99 -11.42
N PRO A 39 -7.89 -6.72 -12.29
CA PRO A 39 -7.42 -5.37 -12.54
C PRO A 39 -8.52 -4.49 -13.12
N TYR A 40 -8.74 -3.33 -12.52
CA TYR A 40 -9.60 -2.27 -13.04
C TYR A 40 -9.11 -1.78 -14.41
N ALA A 41 -10.05 -1.59 -15.34
CA ALA A 41 -9.76 -1.13 -16.69
C ALA A 41 -10.87 -0.25 -17.27
N GLU A 42 -10.46 0.74 -18.05
CA GLU A 42 -11.32 1.59 -18.85
C GLU A 42 -11.26 1.19 -20.33
N ARG A 43 -12.42 1.17 -21.00
CA ARG A 43 -12.52 0.91 -22.44
C ARG A 43 -12.31 2.22 -23.22
N LEU A 44 -11.35 2.21 -24.13
CA LEU A 44 -11.03 3.34 -25.01
C LEU A 44 -11.93 3.36 -26.26
N ALA A 45 -12.00 4.51 -26.94
CA ALA A 45 -12.89 4.74 -28.09
C ALA A 45 -12.59 3.84 -29.29
N ASP A 46 -11.36 3.35 -29.42
CA ASP A 46 -10.91 2.42 -30.47
C ASP A 46 -10.99 0.94 -30.05
N GLY A 47 -11.54 0.65 -28.87
CA GLY A 47 -11.67 -0.71 -28.31
C GLY A 47 -10.40 -1.25 -27.68
N ALA A 48 -9.36 -0.41 -27.50
CA ALA A 48 -8.27 -0.71 -26.58
C ALA A 48 -8.71 -0.58 -25.12
N PHE A 49 -7.86 -1.03 -24.20
CA PHE A 49 -8.09 -0.94 -22.77
C PHE A 49 -6.94 -0.18 -22.10
N LEU A 50 -7.30 0.72 -21.19
CA LEU A 50 -6.42 1.35 -20.22
C LEU A 50 -6.57 0.60 -18.89
N VAL A 51 -5.53 -0.09 -18.44
CA VAL A 51 -5.58 -0.98 -17.27
C VAL A 51 -4.76 -0.39 -16.14
N HIS A 52 -5.32 -0.35 -14.93
CA HIS A 52 -4.65 0.13 -13.73
C HIS A 52 -3.86 -1.01 -13.10
N THR A 53 -2.56 -0.80 -12.89
CA THR A 53 -1.71 -1.82 -12.26
C THR A 53 -1.77 -1.80 -10.74
N PHE A 54 -2.18 -0.67 -10.15
CA PHE A 54 -2.05 -0.35 -8.71
C PHE A 54 -0.62 -0.53 -8.18
N GLN A 55 0.37 -0.41 -9.06
CA GLN A 55 1.79 -0.48 -8.73
C GLN A 55 2.46 0.83 -9.13
N PRO A 56 3.34 1.40 -8.29
CA PRO A 56 4.04 2.63 -8.62
C PRO A 56 4.83 2.50 -9.94
N PHE A 57 4.72 3.47 -10.83
CA PHE A 57 5.42 3.44 -12.12
C PHE A 57 6.94 3.30 -12.00
N ALA A 58 7.52 3.83 -10.92
CA ALA A 58 8.93 3.71 -10.60
C ALA A 58 9.43 2.25 -10.49
N VAL A 59 8.56 1.29 -10.15
CA VAL A 59 8.89 -0.15 -10.09
C VAL A 59 9.32 -0.63 -11.48
N PHE A 60 8.52 -0.33 -12.50
CA PHE A 60 8.77 -0.75 -13.88
C PHE A 60 9.94 0.02 -14.52
N GLN A 61 10.15 1.27 -14.12
CA GLN A 61 11.32 2.05 -14.57
C GLN A 61 12.63 1.49 -14.00
N GLY A 62 12.62 1.05 -12.74
CA GLY A 62 13.78 0.46 -12.07
C GLY A 62 14.12 -0.93 -12.61
N ASP A 63 13.10 -1.73 -12.89
CA ASP A 63 13.23 -3.08 -13.45
C ASP A 63 12.11 -3.40 -14.45
N PRO A 64 12.37 -3.28 -15.78
CA PRO A 64 11.40 -3.62 -16.80
C PRO A 64 10.97 -5.10 -16.83
N ASP A 65 11.72 -6.02 -16.23
CA ASP A 65 11.28 -7.42 -16.13
C ASP A 65 10.04 -7.54 -15.23
N GLU A 66 9.79 -6.59 -14.33
CA GLU A 66 8.58 -6.54 -13.50
C GLU A 66 7.31 -6.33 -14.34
N GLY A 67 7.41 -5.57 -15.42
CA GLY A 67 6.32 -5.45 -16.38
C GLY A 67 6.03 -6.79 -17.07
N ARG A 68 7.07 -7.55 -17.41
CA ARG A 68 6.93 -8.89 -18.04
C ARG A 68 6.30 -9.90 -17.08
N VAL A 69 6.60 -9.76 -15.80
CA VAL A 69 6.01 -10.57 -14.74
C VAL A 69 4.53 -10.21 -14.54
N TRP A 70 4.20 -8.92 -14.50
CA TRP A 70 2.80 -8.47 -14.43
C TRP A 70 1.97 -9.00 -15.60
N LEU A 71 2.55 -9.00 -16.81
CA LEU A 71 1.93 -9.57 -18.02
C LEU A 71 1.67 -11.08 -17.96
N GLU A 72 2.23 -11.82 -16.99
CA GLU A 72 1.94 -13.25 -16.82
C GLU A 72 0.46 -13.51 -16.46
N ALA A 73 -0.24 -12.53 -15.86
CA ALA A 73 -1.68 -12.62 -15.61
C ALA A 73 -2.50 -12.80 -16.91
N PHE A 74 -1.97 -12.30 -18.03
CA PHE A 74 -2.60 -12.39 -19.36
C PHE A 74 -1.95 -13.46 -20.25
N ALA A 75 -1.05 -14.30 -19.72
CA ALA A 75 -0.18 -15.18 -20.51
C ALA A 75 -0.90 -16.03 -21.56
N GLU A 76 -2.10 -16.52 -21.24
CA GLU A 76 -2.89 -17.39 -22.13
C GLU A 76 -3.50 -16.64 -23.31
N VAL A 77 -3.72 -15.33 -23.17
CA VAL A 77 -4.41 -14.49 -24.15
C VAL A 77 -3.54 -13.39 -24.74
N LEU A 78 -2.34 -13.14 -24.20
CA LEU A 78 -1.50 -11.97 -24.49
C LEU A 78 -1.24 -11.74 -25.99
N ASP A 79 -1.02 -12.81 -26.75
CA ASP A 79 -0.79 -12.73 -28.21
C ASP A 79 -2.03 -12.29 -29.02
N GLY A 80 -3.23 -12.53 -28.48
CA GLY A 80 -4.50 -12.05 -29.04
C GLY A 80 -4.97 -10.73 -28.42
N ALA A 81 -4.57 -10.49 -27.17
CA ALA A 81 -4.93 -9.34 -26.33
C ALA A 81 -4.06 -8.10 -26.59
N HIS A 82 -2.91 -8.25 -27.24
CA HIS A 82 -2.05 -7.12 -27.58
C HIS A 82 -1.33 -7.33 -28.92
N ASP A 83 -1.55 -6.41 -29.87
CA ASP A 83 -1.01 -6.55 -31.23
C ASP A 83 0.16 -5.63 -31.58
N ASP A 84 0.56 -4.70 -30.70
CA ASP A 84 1.70 -3.82 -30.98
C ASP A 84 3.02 -4.60 -30.97
N PRO A 85 3.85 -4.51 -32.04
CA PRO A 85 5.11 -5.23 -32.11
C PRO A 85 6.19 -4.66 -31.17
N ARG A 86 6.05 -3.44 -30.66
CA ARG A 86 7.01 -2.83 -29.72
C ARG A 86 6.95 -3.45 -28.33
N GLY A 87 5.81 -4.04 -27.98
CA GLY A 87 5.51 -4.53 -26.62
C GLY A 87 4.30 -3.81 -26.05
N VAL A 88 4.05 -4.00 -24.76
CA VAL A 88 2.97 -3.35 -24.02
C VAL A 88 3.46 -2.04 -23.44
N PHE A 89 2.66 -0.98 -23.52
CA PHE A 89 3.05 0.36 -23.11
C PHE A 89 2.60 0.64 -21.67
N PHE A 90 3.54 1.02 -20.81
CA PHE A 90 3.34 1.36 -19.41
C PHE A 90 3.68 2.84 -19.20
N PHE A 91 2.92 3.57 -18.37
CA PHE A 91 3.19 4.98 -18.07
C PHE A 91 2.57 5.41 -16.74
N PRO A 92 3.00 6.53 -16.12
CA PRO A 92 2.48 6.96 -14.83
C PRO A 92 1.10 7.60 -14.97
N ASP A 93 0.25 7.36 -13.98
CA ASP A 93 -1.04 8.00 -13.78
C ASP A 93 -0.88 9.45 -13.27
N GLU A 94 -0.33 10.32 -14.11
CA GLU A 94 -0.08 11.74 -13.83
C GLU A 94 -0.14 12.60 -15.12
N PRO A 95 -0.59 13.87 -15.03
CA PRO A 95 -1.98 14.33 -15.06
C PRO A 95 -2.65 14.25 -16.44
N ALA A 96 -4.01 14.23 -16.42
CA ALA A 96 -5.01 14.28 -17.50
C ALA A 96 -4.50 14.02 -18.93
N ILE A 97 -4.40 12.75 -19.29
CA ILE A 97 -4.34 12.34 -20.69
C ILE A 97 -5.66 12.73 -21.34
N GLU A 98 -5.62 13.58 -22.35
CA GLU A 98 -6.83 14.06 -23.05
C GLU A 98 -7.26 13.10 -24.17
N ALA A 99 -6.34 12.27 -24.64
CA ALA A 99 -6.55 11.29 -25.68
C ALA A 99 -7.40 10.09 -25.20
N ASP A 100 -8.29 9.61 -26.06
CA ASP A 100 -9.21 8.50 -25.79
C ASP A 100 -9.01 7.28 -26.72
N THR A 101 -7.92 7.28 -27.51
CA THR A 101 -7.53 6.16 -28.38
C THR A 101 -6.10 5.71 -28.11
N TYR A 102 -5.79 4.43 -28.38
CA TYR A 102 -4.48 3.85 -28.11
C TYR A 102 -3.33 4.65 -28.75
N ASP A 103 -3.45 4.97 -30.04
CA ASP A 103 -2.36 5.63 -30.78
C ASP A 103 -2.15 7.07 -30.31
N GLU A 104 -3.22 7.77 -29.92
CA GLU A 104 -3.14 9.15 -29.43
C GLU A 104 -2.54 9.19 -28.02
N ILE A 105 -2.94 8.29 -27.12
CA ILE A 105 -2.36 8.18 -25.78
C ILE A 105 -0.87 7.87 -25.87
N VAL A 106 -0.49 6.87 -26.69
CA VAL A 106 0.92 6.54 -26.90
C VAL A 106 1.71 7.75 -27.40
N ALA A 107 1.18 8.48 -28.39
CA ALA A 107 1.84 9.66 -28.94
C ALA A 107 2.00 10.78 -27.90
N GLU A 108 0.98 11.05 -27.09
CA GLU A 108 0.99 12.07 -26.05
C GLU A 108 2.02 11.75 -24.95
N VAL A 109 2.00 10.52 -24.45
CA VAL A 109 2.92 10.06 -23.39
C VAL A 109 4.36 9.96 -23.90
N GLU A 110 4.59 9.49 -25.14
CA GLU A 110 5.91 9.47 -25.76
C GLU A 110 6.46 10.88 -25.99
N ALA A 111 5.62 11.83 -26.42
CA ALA A 111 6.02 13.23 -26.58
C ALA A 111 6.52 13.84 -25.26
N ALA A 112 5.90 13.44 -24.15
CA ALA A 112 6.32 13.83 -22.81
C ALA A 112 7.45 12.96 -22.21
N ARG A 113 7.88 11.90 -22.90
CA ARG A 113 8.92 10.94 -22.46
C ARG A 113 8.62 10.28 -21.11
N ARG A 114 7.34 9.97 -20.87
CA ARG A 114 6.88 9.41 -19.60
C ARG A 114 6.56 7.91 -19.65
N GLY A 115 6.59 7.28 -20.81
CA GLY A 115 6.24 5.87 -20.98
C GLY A 115 7.43 4.92 -21.13
N LEU A 116 7.16 3.63 -20.96
CA LEU A 116 8.07 2.51 -21.10
C LEU A 116 7.43 1.40 -21.93
N TRP A 117 8.16 0.88 -22.91
CA TRP A 117 7.77 -0.30 -23.68
C TRP A 117 8.27 -1.56 -23.00
N ILE A 118 7.35 -2.42 -22.57
CA ILE A 118 7.64 -3.71 -21.95
C ILE A 118 7.48 -4.83 -22.99
N PRO A 119 8.49 -5.68 -23.22
CA PRO A 119 8.34 -6.80 -24.15
C PRO A 119 7.21 -7.74 -23.73
N LYS A 120 6.32 -8.08 -24.66
CA LYS A 120 5.27 -9.08 -24.42
C LYS A 120 5.79 -10.51 -24.26
N ALA A 121 7.05 -10.75 -24.57
CA ALA A 121 7.69 -12.04 -24.35
C ALA A 121 7.87 -12.24 -22.84
N LEU A 122 7.11 -13.17 -22.25
CA LEU A 122 7.22 -13.51 -20.84
C LEU A 122 8.62 -14.02 -20.48
N LEU A 123 8.95 -14.03 -19.19
CA LEU A 123 10.23 -14.54 -18.72
C LEU A 123 10.40 -16.02 -19.04
N THR A 124 11.56 -16.38 -19.55
CA THR A 124 11.98 -17.77 -19.71
C THR A 124 12.22 -18.42 -18.35
N ALA A 125 12.21 -19.76 -18.31
CA ALA A 125 12.54 -20.50 -17.08
C ALA A 125 13.94 -20.14 -16.51
N ALA A 126 14.90 -19.84 -17.39
CA ALA A 126 16.24 -19.45 -16.98
C ALA A 126 16.28 -18.03 -16.37
N GLU A 127 15.57 -17.08 -16.98
CA GLU A 127 15.42 -15.71 -16.45
C GLU A 127 14.70 -15.74 -15.10
N ARG A 128 13.59 -16.50 -14.99
CA ARG A 128 12.88 -16.69 -13.70
C ARG A 128 13.80 -17.30 -12.64
N ALA A 129 14.56 -18.33 -12.99
CA ALA A 129 15.49 -18.97 -12.05
C ALA A 129 16.60 -18.00 -11.59
N ALA A 130 17.13 -17.18 -12.49
CA ALA A 130 18.13 -16.17 -12.17
C ALA A 130 17.55 -15.08 -11.26
N ARG A 131 16.36 -14.56 -11.56
CA ARG A 131 15.64 -13.59 -10.72
C ARG A 131 15.38 -14.15 -9.32
N ASN A 132 14.84 -15.37 -9.23
CA ASN A 132 14.58 -16.03 -7.95
C ASN A 132 15.85 -16.26 -7.13
N ALA A 133 16.98 -16.56 -7.78
CA ALA A 133 18.26 -16.73 -7.11
C ALA A 133 18.83 -15.41 -6.57
N THR A 134 18.60 -14.30 -7.28
CA THR A 134 18.94 -12.95 -6.80
C THR A 134 18.06 -12.56 -5.61
N LEU A 135 16.73 -12.69 -5.73
CA LEU A 135 15.79 -12.43 -4.62
C LEU A 135 16.11 -13.27 -3.38
N SER A 136 16.45 -14.54 -3.56
CA SER A 136 16.85 -15.41 -2.46
C SER A 136 18.12 -14.93 -1.77
N ARG A 137 19.09 -14.40 -2.53
CA ARG A 137 20.33 -13.85 -1.97
C ARG A 137 20.08 -12.54 -1.22
N ASP A 138 19.31 -11.65 -1.81
CA ASP A 138 18.98 -10.35 -1.23
C ASP A 138 18.16 -10.54 0.05
N LEU A 139 17.24 -11.51 0.07
CA LEU A 139 16.52 -11.91 1.27
C LEU A 139 17.46 -12.46 2.35
N GLU A 140 18.42 -13.31 2.01
CA GLU A 140 19.42 -13.81 2.97
C GLU A 140 20.34 -12.69 3.49
N GLU A 141 20.67 -11.70 2.66
CA GLU A 141 21.42 -10.52 3.06
C GLU A 141 20.60 -9.61 3.99
N ALA A 142 19.33 -9.36 3.66
CA ALA A 142 18.40 -8.64 4.52
C ALA A 142 18.22 -9.33 5.88
N LYS A 143 18.05 -10.67 5.90
CA LYS A 143 18.01 -11.46 7.14
C LYS A 143 19.28 -11.27 7.97
N ARG A 144 20.46 -11.26 7.33
CA ARG A 144 21.73 -11.01 8.02
C ARG A 144 21.83 -9.60 8.57
N MET A 145 21.36 -8.59 7.82
CA MET A 145 21.34 -7.20 8.27
C MET A 145 20.40 -7.03 9.46
N VAL A 146 19.20 -7.62 9.41
CA VAL A 146 18.26 -7.63 10.54
C VAL A 146 18.89 -8.34 11.74
N ALA A 147 19.47 -9.52 11.57
CA ALA A 147 20.16 -10.24 12.66
C ALA A 147 21.35 -9.43 13.24
N ALA A 148 22.07 -8.69 12.41
CA ALA A 148 23.16 -7.81 12.85
C ALA A 148 22.66 -6.57 13.62
N LEU A 149 21.46 -6.07 13.29
CA LEU A 149 20.82 -4.92 13.94
C LEU A 149 20.13 -5.30 15.25
N THR A 150 19.53 -6.50 15.33
CA THR A 150 18.74 -6.96 16.49
C THR A 150 19.50 -7.90 17.41
N GLY A 151 20.64 -8.45 16.99
CA GLY A 151 21.48 -9.34 17.79
C GLY A 151 20.91 -10.75 17.98
N THR A 152 19.93 -11.17 17.18
CA THR A 152 19.23 -12.46 17.31
C THR A 152 19.28 -13.23 15.98
N GLU A 153 19.72 -14.48 16.00
CA GLU A 153 19.75 -15.34 14.81
C GLU A 153 18.34 -15.84 14.47
N MET A 154 17.87 -15.52 13.27
CA MET A 154 16.64 -16.07 12.70
C MET A 154 16.77 -17.58 12.49
N THR A 155 15.82 -18.37 12.98
CA THR A 155 15.83 -19.82 12.73
C THR A 155 15.32 -20.15 11.33
N HIS A 156 15.69 -21.32 10.81
CA HIS A 156 15.22 -21.80 9.51
C HIS A 156 13.68 -21.97 9.47
N GLU A 157 13.09 -22.37 10.59
CA GLU A 157 11.63 -22.51 10.74
C GLU A 157 10.89 -21.16 10.68
N ASP A 158 11.50 -20.09 11.21
CA ASP A 158 10.93 -18.73 11.12
C ASP A 158 11.00 -18.19 9.70
N ALA A 159 12.11 -18.47 8.99
CA ALA A 159 12.24 -18.16 7.57
C ALA A 159 11.25 -18.95 6.71
N GLU A 160 11.05 -20.25 6.97
CA GLU A 160 10.07 -21.06 6.25
C GLU A 160 8.63 -20.63 6.54
N ARG A 161 8.31 -20.19 7.76
CA ARG A 161 6.99 -19.60 8.09
C ARG A 161 6.76 -18.27 7.39
N ALA A 162 7.74 -17.38 7.38
CA ALA A 162 7.68 -16.11 6.65
C ALA A 162 7.46 -16.36 5.14
N VAL A 163 8.18 -17.33 4.55
CA VAL A 163 8.01 -17.72 3.14
C VAL A 163 6.68 -18.43 2.89
N ALA A 164 6.19 -19.28 3.79
CA ALA A 164 4.90 -19.94 3.65
C ALA A 164 3.72 -18.98 3.84
N MET A 165 3.87 -17.97 4.69
CA MET A 165 2.90 -16.90 4.90
C MET A 165 2.88 -15.93 3.72
N ALA A 166 4.04 -15.52 3.22
CA ALA A 166 4.21 -14.88 1.92
C ALA A 166 3.52 -15.66 0.79
N LYS A 167 3.68 -16.98 0.76
CA LYS A 167 3.06 -17.85 -0.25
C LYS A 167 1.55 -18.06 -0.07
N LYS A 168 1.03 -17.87 1.15
CA LYS A 168 -0.41 -17.82 1.44
C LYS A 168 -1.02 -16.48 1.01
N LEU A 169 -0.32 -15.38 1.31
CA LEU A 169 -0.64 -14.03 0.83
C LEU A 169 -0.52 -13.93 -0.70
N SER A 170 0.32 -14.76 -1.34
CA SER A 170 0.44 -14.87 -2.80
C SER A 170 -0.58 -15.79 -3.47
N SER A 171 -1.44 -16.44 -2.67
CA SER A 171 -2.38 -17.46 -3.18
C SER A 171 -3.82 -16.96 -3.33
N GLY A 172 -4.11 -15.72 -2.93
CA GLY A 172 -5.01 -14.84 -3.70
C GLY A 172 -4.18 -14.27 -4.85
N ALA A 173 -4.69 -14.27 -6.08
CA ALA A 173 -3.91 -14.06 -7.30
C ALA A 173 -3.25 -12.66 -7.43
N PRO A 174 -2.64 -12.34 -8.58
CA PRO A 174 -1.22 -12.32 -8.94
C PRO A 174 -0.38 -11.16 -8.32
N ALA A 175 -0.67 -10.72 -7.10
CA ALA A 175 -0.05 -9.52 -6.51
C ALA A 175 1.43 -9.68 -6.07
N LEU A 176 1.99 -10.90 -6.04
CA LEU A 176 3.29 -11.15 -5.38
C LEU A 176 4.51 -11.27 -6.28
N ALA A 177 4.44 -10.55 -7.39
CA ALA A 177 5.39 -10.73 -8.46
C ALA A 177 6.29 -9.51 -8.68
N THR A 178 6.40 -8.58 -7.72
CA THR A 178 7.26 -7.37 -7.82
C THR A 178 8.17 -7.11 -6.61
N PRO A 179 9.29 -6.37 -6.78
CA PRO A 179 10.17 -5.92 -5.71
C PRO A 179 9.46 -5.00 -4.72
N PHE A 180 8.32 -4.43 -5.08
CA PHE A 180 7.44 -3.68 -4.18
C PHE A 180 6.60 -4.62 -3.30
N GLY A 181 6.10 -5.72 -3.86
CA GLY A 181 5.56 -6.84 -3.09
C GLY A 181 6.62 -7.47 -2.19
N ALA A 182 7.87 -7.58 -2.65
CA ALA A 182 8.99 -8.06 -1.84
C ALA A 182 9.42 -7.07 -0.76
N ALA A 183 9.31 -5.75 -0.97
CA ALA A 183 9.62 -4.71 0.00
C ALA A 183 8.54 -4.62 1.08
N LYS A 184 7.25 -4.63 0.72
CA LYS A 184 6.14 -4.72 1.67
C LYS A 184 6.15 -6.05 2.42
N LEU A 185 6.54 -7.13 1.77
CA LEU A 185 6.73 -8.44 2.40
C LEU A 185 7.99 -8.49 3.26
N LEU A 186 9.07 -7.78 2.90
CA LEU A 186 10.24 -7.59 3.77
C LEU A 186 9.88 -6.74 4.98
N GLU A 187 9.06 -5.71 4.80
CA GLU A 187 8.54 -4.85 5.86
C GLU A 187 7.60 -5.64 6.78
N ASP A 188 6.64 -6.39 6.25
CA ASP A 188 5.72 -7.25 7.01
C ASP A 188 6.45 -8.40 7.69
N VAL A 189 7.44 -9.02 7.02
CA VAL A 189 8.30 -10.05 7.59
C VAL A 189 9.20 -9.45 8.67
N GLN A 190 9.74 -8.25 8.48
CA GLN A 190 10.54 -7.53 9.47
C GLN A 190 9.68 -7.11 10.68
N LYS A 191 8.45 -6.65 10.46
CA LYS A 191 7.45 -6.28 11.48
C LYS A 191 7.00 -7.51 12.28
N GLN A 192 6.80 -8.65 11.63
CA GLN A 192 6.45 -9.92 12.29
C GLN A 192 7.65 -10.61 12.97
N LEU A 193 8.86 -10.52 12.43
CA LEU A 193 10.07 -11.04 13.06
C LEU A 193 10.45 -10.28 14.31
N MET A 194 10.32 -8.96 14.26
CA MET A 194 10.46 -8.13 15.43
C MET A 194 9.38 -8.43 16.48
N GLY A 195 8.13 -8.70 16.05
CA GLY A 195 7.07 -9.22 16.93
C GLY A 195 7.38 -10.59 17.55
N ALA A 196 7.96 -11.54 16.80
CA ALA A 196 8.26 -12.89 17.26
C ALA A 196 9.47 -12.97 18.22
N MET A 197 10.36 -11.98 18.19
CA MET A 197 11.60 -11.93 18.98
C MET A 197 11.49 -11.09 20.25
N GLY A 198 10.35 -10.46 20.53
CA GLY A 198 10.16 -9.59 21.69
C GLY A 198 11.07 -8.35 21.69
N LEU A 199 11.66 -8.03 20.53
CA LEU A 199 12.49 -6.86 20.27
C LEU A 199 11.69 -5.97 19.31
N ALA A 200 11.06 -4.94 19.87
CA ALA A 200 10.05 -4.13 19.20
C ALA A 200 10.55 -3.43 17.92
N ALA A 201 10.14 -3.93 16.76
CA ALA A 201 9.07 -3.28 16.04
C ALA A 201 7.78 -3.95 16.45
N GLY A 202 6.82 -3.11 16.79
CA GLY A 202 5.55 -3.55 17.28
C GLY A 202 4.91 -4.53 16.29
N PRO A 203 4.21 -5.56 16.78
CA PRO A 203 3.22 -6.27 15.99
C PRO A 203 2.27 -5.26 15.32
N SER A 204 1.47 -5.74 14.36
CA SER A 204 0.19 -5.09 14.00
C SER A 204 -0.80 -5.11 15.18
N GLU A 205 -0.34 -4.79 16.39
CA GLU A 205 -1.18 -4.54 17.55
C GLU A 205 -1.76 -3.14 17.38
N ASP A 206 -3.05 -3.02 17.68
CA ASP A 206 -3.68 -1.75 18.04
C ASP A 206 -2.66 -0.82 18.66
N THR A 207 -2.40 0.29 17.98
CA THR A 207 -1.60 1.37 18.52
C THR A 207 -2.52 2.28 19.31
N VAL A 208 -1.93 3.09 20.20
CA VAL A 208 -2.70 4.11 20.88
C VAL A 208 -2.91 5.27 19.92
N VAL A 209 -4.17 5.62 19.70
CA VAL A 209 -4.56 6.90 19.11
C VAL A 209 -4.79 7.89 20.24
N VAL A 210 -4.23 9.09 20.09
CA VAL A 210 -4.38 10.20 21.02
C VAL A 210 -5.24 11.27 20.36
N LEU A 211 -6.36 11.62 20.99
CA LEU A 211 -7.24 12.67 20.49
C LEU A 211 -6.94 14.01 21.16
N VAL A 212 -6.55 15.00 20.37
CA VAL A 212 -6.06 16.27 20.89
C VAL A 212 -6.94 17.43 20.43
N LYS A 213 -7.67 18.02 21.37
CA LYS A 213 -8.35 19.30 21.19
C LYS A 213 -7.41 20.48 21.44
N ARG A 214 -7.16 21.31 20.43
CA ARG A 214 -6.20 22.43 20.47
C ARG A 214 -6.80 23.72 19.92
N LYS A 215 -6.20 24.86 20.27
CA LYS A 215 -6.50 26.18 19.69
C LYS A 215 -5.55 26.59 18.55
N THR A 216 -4.41 25.92 18.45
CA THR A 216 -3.36 26.19 17.46
C THR A 216 -3.22 25.01 16.52
N GLU A 217 -2.89 25.31 15.27
CA GLU A 217 -2.53 24.32 14.26
C GLU A 217 -1.33 23.50 14.75
N LEU A 218 -1.41 22.19 14.55
CA LEU A 218 -0.39 21.26 14.98
C LEU A 218 0.59 21.04 13.83
N GLU A 219 1.84 21.47 14.04
CA GLU A 219 2.96 21.00 13.22
C GLU A 219 3.38 19.63 13.75
N VAL A 220 3.01 18.58 13.03
CA VAL A 220 3.40 17.20 13.32
C VAL A 220 4.73 16.92 12.60
N ASP A 221 5.71 16.40 13.33
CA ASP A 221 6.88 15.80 12.72
C ASP A 221 6.54 14.34 12.35
N GLU A 222 6.68 13.97 11.08
CA GLU A 222 6.40 12.62 10.57
C GLU A 222 7.30 11.55 11.24
N ASP A 223 8.40 11.96 11.87
CA ASP A 223 9.26 11.07 12.67
C ASP A 223 8.69 10.78 14.08
N GLU A 224 7.64 11.49 14.53
CA GLU A 224 7.08 11.38 15.91
C GLU A 224 5.77 10.58 16.01
N VAL A 225 5.01 10.46 14.92
CA VAL A 225 3.71 9.74 14.89
C VAL A 225 3.58 8.88 13.63
N VAL A 226 2.68 7.90 13.65
CA VAL A 226 2.38 7.05 12.49
C VAL A 226 1.55 7.83 11.47
N ASP A 227 0.48 8.48 11.92
CA ASP A 227 -0.40 9.29 11.10
C ASP A 227 -1.15 10.34 11.94
N ALA A 228 -1.70 11.34 11.27
CA ALA A 228 -2.45 12.44 11.86
C ALA A 228 -3.73 12.75 11.09
N TYR A 229 -4.87 12.62 11.76
CA TYR A 229 -6.20 12.86 11.19
C TYR A 229 -6.76 14.18 11.72
N LEU A 230 -6.95 15.14 10.81
CA LEU A 230 -7.55 16.44 11.14
C LEU A 230 -9.08 16.34 11.14
N LEU A 231 -9.70 16.71 12.25
CA LEU A 231 -11.15 16.79 12.41
C LEU A 231 -11.68 18.17 11.97
N GLU A 232 -12.95 18.26 11.60
CA GLU A 232 -13.61 19.48 11.11
C GLU A 232 -13.57 20.65 12.11
N ASP A 233 -13.57 20.35 13.41
CA ASP A 233 -13.49 21.35 14.48
C ASP A 233 -12.06 21.81 14.80
N GLY A 234 -11.07 21.32 14.04
CA GLY A 234 -9.65 21.62 14.20
C GLY A 234 -8.95 20.80 15.28
N SER A 235 -9.61 19.83 15.88
CA SER A 235 -8.95 18.82 16.71
C SER A 235 -8.25 17.76 15.85
N VAL A 236 -7.33 16.99 16.44
CA VAL A 236 -6.50 16.03 15.71
C VAL A 236 -6.49 14.68 16.43
N ALA A 237 -6.71 13.59 15.70
CA ALA A 237 -6.44 12.24 16.18
C ALA A 237 -5.04 11.81 15.68
N LEU A 238 -4.17 11.42 16.59
CA LEU A 238 -2.77 11.10 16.31
C LEU A 238 -2.53 9.64 16.59
N GLU A 239 -2.23 8.87 15.54
CA GLU A 239 -1.84 7.48 15.69
C GLU A 239 -0.37 7.41 16.12
N THR A 240 -0.10 6.80 17.27
CA THR A 240 1.26 6.76 17.82
C THR A 240 1.98 5.47 17.44
N PHE A 241 3.32 5.48 17.54
CA PHE A 241 4.11 4.24 17.48
C PHE A 241 4.00 3.38 18.75
N VAL A 242 3.20 3.80 19.74
CA VAL A 242 3.08 3.12 21.04
C VAL A 242 1.98 2.05 20.98
N PRO A 243 2.29 0.78 21.29
CA PRO A 243 1.27 -0.27 21.35
C PRO A 243 0.21 0.02 22.43
N LEU A 244 -1.04 -0.36 22.18
CA LEU A 244 -2.16 -0.22 23.12
C LEU A 244 -1.88 -0.92 24.45
N ALA A 245 -1.19 -2.07 24.41
CA ALA A 245 -0.75 -2.80 25.59
C ALA A 245 0.20 -1.98 26.50
N SER A 246 0.88 -0.98 25.93
CA SER A 246 1.79 -0.05 26.61
C SER A 246 1.16 1.33 26.87
N ARG A 247 -0.17 1.46 26.78
CA ARG A 247 -0.90 2.72 27.03
C ARG A 247 -0.61 3.34 28.41
N ASP A 248 -0.35 2.52 29.42
CA ASP A 248 0.02 3.02 30.75
C ASP A 248 1.43 3.64 30.77
N ASP A 249 2.35 3.15 29.93
CA ASP A 249 3.70 3.69 29.77
C ASP A 249 3.69 4.98 28.93
N LEU A 250 2.81 5.08 27.92
CA LEU A 250 2.55 6.32 27.19
C LEU A 250 2.21 7.47 28.13
N ALA A 251 1.44 7.22 29.19
CA ALA A 251 1.10 8.24 30.19
C ALA A 251 2.32 8.83 30.90
N ALA A 252 3.46 8.13 30.94
CA ALA A 252 4.73 8.66 31.45
C ALA A 252 5.48 9.48 30.40
N GLU A 253 5.43 9.07 29.13
CA GLU A 253 6.05 9.79 28.01
C GLU A 253 5.36 11.12 27.70
N LEU A 254 4.02 11.18 27.86
CA LEU A 254 3.21 12.39 27.76
C LEU A 254 3.61 13.48 28.78
N ARG A 255 4.39 13.15 29.81
CA ARG A 255 4.94 14.11 30.79
C ARG A 255 6.34 14.59 30.43
N GLY A 256 6.97 13.98 29.42
CA GLY A 256 8.31 14.29 28.98
C GLY A 256 8.37 15.52 28.06
N PRO A 257 9.55 16.13 27.91
CA PRO A 257 9.75 17.27 27.00
C PRO A 257 9.52 16.94 25.52
N ARG A 258 9.40 15.64 25.18
CA ARG A 258 9.05 15.15 23.84
C ARG A 258 7.55 15.19 23.53
N ALA A 259 6.68 15.39 24.52
CA ALA A 259 5.23 15.49 24.31
C ALA A 259 4.76 16.93 24.03
N ALA A 260 5.64 17.78 23.49
CA ALA A 260 5.36 19.19 23.21
C ALA A 260 4.15 19.37 22.27
N TRP A 261 3.87 18.38 21.41
CA TRP A 261 2.73 18.35 20.49
C TRP A 261 1.37 18.09 21.17
N ILE A 262 1.31 17.58 22.42
CA ILE A 262 0.06 17.43 23.22
C ILE A 262 -0.07 18.53 24.28
N ALA A 263 0.93 19.39 24.44
CA ALA A 263 1.00 20.36 25.54
C ALA A 263 -0.17 21.36 25.61
N GLU A 264 -0.88 21.56 24.49
CA GLU A 264 -2.01 22.49 24.38
C GLU A 264 -3.39 21.81 24.46
N HIS A 265 -3.44 20.54 24.86
CA HIS A 265 -4.71 19.83 24.99
C HIS A 265 -5.64 20.46 26.03
N GLU A 266 -6.88 20.78 25.63
CA GLU A 266 -7.79 21.59 26.45
C GLU A 266 -8.91 20.81 27.19
N ASP A 267 -8.92 19.46 27.16
CA ASP A 267 -9.97 18.69 27.85
C ASP A 267 -9.64 18.48 29.35
N PRO A 268 -10.49 18.94 30.28
CA PRO A 268 -10.26 18.77 31.72
C PRO A 268 -10.35 17.30 32.20
N ARG A 269 -10.86 16.37 31.38
CA ARG A 269 -10.91 14.93 31.69
C ARG A 269 -9.52 14.28 31.62
N GLY A 270 -8.60 14.87 30.87
CA GLY A 270 -7.32 14.29 30.44
C GLY A 270 -7.31 14.12 28.92
N VAL A 271 -6.23 13.57 28.39
CA VAL A 271 -6.06 13.30 26.96
C VAL A 271 -6.78 11.99 26.61
N PRO A 272 -7.86 12.01 25.80
CA PRO A 272 -8.52 10.80 25.36
C PRO A 272 -7.58 9.93 24.51
N THR A 273 -7.61 8.64 24.78
CA THR A 273 -6.86 7.62 24.05
C THR A 273 -7.74 6.42 23.74
N PHE A 274 -7.56 5.84 22.56
CA PHE A 274 -8.30 4.68 22.10
C PHE A 274 -7.44 3.85 21.15
N SER A 275 -7.96 2.71 20.70
CA SER A 275 -7.29 1.79 19.78
C SER A 275 -7.32 2.30 18.33
N SER A 276 -6.23 2.12 17.58
CA SER A 276 -6.21 2.44 16.14
C SER A 276 -7.16 1.62 15.29
N ALA A 277 -7.65 0.45 15.76
CA ALA A 277 -8.71 -0.30 15.07
C ALA A 277 -10.03 0.49 14.93
N HIS A 278 -10.20 1.60 15.66
CA HIS A 278 -11.35 2.45 15.52
C HIS A 278 -11.18 3.59 14.50
N LEU A 279 -9.99 3.82 13.93
CA LEU A 279 -9.74 4.96 13.04
C LEU A 279 -10.64 4.96 11.80
N GLU A 280 -10.80 3.82 11.13
CA GLU A 280 -11.70 3.67 9.96
C GLU A 280 -13.15 4.04 10.30
N SER A 281 -13.60 3.73 11.53
CA SER A 281 -14.95 4.08 11.98
C SER A 281 -15.16 5.58 12.28
N LEU A 282 -14.08 6.37 12.28
CA LEU A 282 -14.11 7.81 12.53
C LEU A 282 -14.09 8.64 11.24
N GLU A 283 -13.92 8.03 10.07
CA GLU A 283 -13.90 8.74 8.77
C GLU A 283 -15.18 9.57 8.53
N ASP A 284 -16.33 9.09 9.05
CA ASP A 284 -17.62 9.78 8.98
C ASP A 284 -17.89 10.73 10.18
N VAL A 285 -17.01 10.73 11.20
CA VAL A 285 -17.21 11.43 12.47
C VAL A 285 -16.26 12.61 12.59
N GLY A 286 -16.65 13.74 12.00
CA GLY A 286 -15.78 14.91 11.83
C GLY A 286 -15.50 15.79 13.06
N GLN A 287 -16.01 15.49 14.26
CA GLN A 287 -15.91 16.43 15.41
C GLN A 287 -15.50 15.74 16.71
N TYR A 288 -14.72 16.45 17.54
CA TYR A 288 -14.12 15.90 18.78
C TYR A 288 -15.13 15.22 19.72
N GLU A 289 -16.25 15.87 20.03
CA GLU A 289 -17.24 15.30 20.95
C GLU A 289 -18.02 14.15 20.31
N ALA A 290 -18.20 14.17 18.98
CA ALA A 290 -18.86 13.10 18.26
C ALA A 290 -17.99 11.83 18.24
N VAL A 291 -16.67 11.98 18.10
CA VAL A 291 -15.70 10.87 18.24
C VAL A 291 -15.79 10.26 19.64
N LEU A 292 -15.81 11.08 20.69
CA LEU A 292 -15.95 10.59 22.05
C LEU A 292 -17.28 9.89 22.32
N GLU A 293 -18.38 10.37 21.72
CA GLU A 293 -19.70 9.75 21.84
C GLU A 293 -19.77 8.42 21.10
N ALA A 294 -19.20 8.34 19.90
CA ALA A 294 -19.17 7.14 19.07
C ALA A 294 -18.36 6.00 19.73
N LEU A 295 -17.21 6.34 20.31
CA LEU A 295 -16.31 5.37 20.94
C LEU A 295 -16.73 4.99 22.36
N GLY A 296 -17.42 5.89 23.08
CA GLY A 296 -17.99 5.61 24.39
C GLY A 296 -16.99 4.99 25.38
N ASP A 297 -17.24 3.74 25.78
CA ASP A 297 -16.46 3.02 26.78
C ASP A 297 -15.07 2.57 26.27
N GLU A 298 -14.80 2.63 24.96
CA GLU A 298 -13.50 2.32 24.37
C GLU A 298 -12.47 3.44 24.60
N VAL A 299 -12.93 4.63 25.01
CA VAL A 299 -12.07 5.78 25.30
C VAL A 299 -11.53 5.72 26.73
N THR A 300 -10.21 5.81 26.86
CA THR A 300 -9.52 5.99 28.13
C THR A 300 -8.88 7.37 28.22
N PHE A 301 -9.16 8.11 29.29
CA PHE A 301 -8.58 9.44 29.50
C PHE A 301 -7.29 9.37 30.31
N LEU A 302 -6.16 9.68 29.66
CA LEU A 302 -4.86 9.80 30.30
C LEU A 302 -4.74 11.15 31.00
N ARG A 303 -4.58 11.14 32.32
CA ARG A 303 -4.35 12.37 33.09
C ARG A 303 -2.87 12.72 33.12
N VAL A 304 -2.53 13.84 32.48
CA VAL A 304 -1.26 14.53 32.67
C VAL A 304 -1.33 15.25 34.03
N ARG A 305 -0.63 14.74 35.04
CA ARG A 305 -0.47 15.37 36.35
C ARG A 305 0.97 15.80 36.54
#